data_AF-A0A2M6XZR5-F1
#
_entry.id   AF-A0A2M6XZR5-F1
#
_cell.length_a   1.000
_cell.length_b   1.000
_cell.length_c   1.000
_cell.angle_alpha   90.00
_cell.angle_beta   90.00
_cell.angle_gamma   90.00
#
_symmetry.space_group_name_H-M   'P 1'
#
loop_
_entity.id
_entity.type
_entity.pdbx_description
1 polymer ?
#
loop_
_entity_poly.entity_id
_entity_poly.type
_entity_poly.pdbx_seq_one_letter_code
_entity_poly.pdbx_strand_id
1 'polypeptide(L)'
;MKCINCGQDNRQNIKLCKKCGANLSMPPAWFPDWKWHLKTLSWIYLSLIAGFFLVSYLLHKLPPPYDQREIPKEMTPWLNPHKAPPK
;
A
#
# COMPACT_ATOMS: atom_id res chain seq x y z
N MET A 1 -30.31 -18.63 11.56
CA MET A 1 -29.85 -17.26 11.87
C MET A 1 -31.01 -16.32 11.62
N LYS A 2 -31.34 -15.51 12.61
CA LYS A 2 -32.48 -14.61 12.54
C LYS A 2 -32.13 -13.41 11.67
N CYS A 3 -32.97 -13.11 10.68
CA CYS A 3 -32.81 -11.90 9.87
C CYS A 3 -33.07 -10.68 10.75
N ILE A 4 -32.13 -9.73 10.79
CA ILE A 4 -32.25 -8.49 11.59
C ILE A 4 -33.38 -7.59 11.05
N ASN A 5 -33.71 -7.69 9.76
CA ASN A 5 -34.74 -6.87 9.12
C ASN A 5 -36.18 -7.41 9.33
N CYS A 6 -36.42 -8.72 9.09
CA CYS A 6 -37.78 -9.28 9.12
C CYS A 6 -38.03 -10.34 10.20
N GLY A 7 -37.02 -10.67 11.01
CA GLY A 7 -37.14 -11.65 12.10
C GLY A 7 -37.25 -13.11 11.67
N GLN A 8 -37.27 -13.42 10.37
CA GLN A 8 -37.35 -14.78 9.85
C GLN A 8 -36.10 -15.58 10.20
N ASP A 9 -36.27 -16.82 10.67
CA ASP A 9 -35.15 -17.72 10.89
C ASP A 9 -34.74 -18.39 9.56
N ASN A 10 -33.50 -18.15 9.14
CA ASN A 10 -32.94 -18.70 7.91
C ASN A 10 -31.92 -19.80 8.24
N ARG A 11 -31.71 -20.77 7.33
CA ARG A 11 -30.64 -21.77 7.51
C ARG A 11 -29.29 -21.06 7.64
N GLN A 12 -28.38 -21.67 8.41
CA GLN A 12 -27.00 -21.19 8.52
C GLN A 12 -26.36 -21.21 7.10
N ASN A 13 -25.59 -20.16 6.76
CA ASN A 13 -24.92 -19.94 5.46
C ASN A 13 -25.78 -19.46 4.26
N ILE A 14 -27.05 -19.09 4.44
CA ILE A 14 -27.81 -18.44 3.33
C ILE A 14 -27.38 -16.97 3.23
N LYS A 15 -26.90 -16.54 2.04
CA LYS A 15 -26.44 -15.16 1.78
C LYS A 15 -27.56 -14.11 1.77
N LEU A 16 -28.78 -14.51 1.40
CA LEU A 16 -29.95 -13.64 1.27
C LEU A 16 -31.13 -14.19 2.07
N CYS A 17 -31.89 -13.33 2.73
CA CYS A 17 -33.10 -13.77 3.44
C CYS A 17 -34.18 -14.22 2.46
N LYS A 18 -34.77 -15.40 2.69
CA LYS A 18 -35.84 -15.95 1.82
C LYS A 18 -37.11 -15.09 1.77
N LYS A 19 -37.38 -14.29 2.79
CA LYS A 19 -38.62 -13.49 2.91
C LYS A 19 -38.47 -12.08 2.35
N CYS A 20 -37.42 -11.37 2.76
CA CYS A 20 -37.24 -9.96 2.41
C CYS A 20 -36.08 -9.69 1.44
N GLY A 21 -35.32 -10.71 1.03
CA GLY A 21 -34.16 -10.55 0.15
C GLY A 21 -32.96 -9.83 0.79
N ALA A 22 -33.01 -9.47 2.07
CA ALA A 22 -31.92 -8.77 2.75
C ALA A 22 -30.63 -9.61 2.79
N ASN A 23 -29.49 -8.97 2.57
CA ASN A 23 -28.19 -9.63 2.62
C ASN A 23 -27.82 -9.99 4.08
N LEU A 24 -27.66 -11.28 4.32
CA LEU A 24 -27.30 -11.86 5.62
C LEU A 24 -25.79 -12.09 5.75
N SER A 25 -25.04 -11.92 4.66
CA SER A 25 -23.58 -11.93 4.65
C SER A 25 -23.06 -10.60 5.17
N MET A 26 -23.22 -10.35 6.47
CA MET A 26 -22.46 -9.28 7.12
C MET A 26 -20.99 -9.69 7.13
N PRO A 27 -20.08 -8.87 6.57
CA PRO A 27 -18.66 -9.10 6.77
C PRO A 27 -18.39 -9.09 8.28
N PRO A 28 -17.45 -9.91 8.76
CA PRO A 28 -17.11 -9.92 10.17
C PRO A 28 -16.66 -8.52 10.60
N ALA A 29 -16.89 -8.14 11.85
CA ALA A 29 -16.56 -6.80 12.37
C ALA A 29 -15.07 -6.42 12.21
N TRP A 30 -14.19 -7.41 12.03
CA TRP A 30 -12.77 -7.19 11.78
C TRP A 30 -12.44 -6.84 10.31
N PHE A 31 -13.38 -7.05 9.36
CA PHE A 31 -13.09 -6.90 7.94
C PHE A 31 -12.80 -5.43 7.61
N PRO A 32 -11.59 -5.10 7.13
CA PRO A 32 -11.20 -3.72 6.93
C PRO A 32 -11.97 -3.09 5.76
N ASP A 33 -12.47 -1.88 5.98
CA ASP A 33 -13.14 -1.10 4.96
C ASP A 33 -12.13 -0.43 4.03
N TRP A 34 -12.62 0.19 2.94
CA TRP A 34 -11.76 0.91 2.00
C TRP A 34 -10.98 2.05 2.66
N LYS A 35 -11.57 2.73 3.65
CA LYS A 35 -10.92 3.82 4.39
C LYS A 35 -9.77 3.29 5.24
N TRP A 36 -9.94 2.13 5.88
CA TRP A 36 -8.86 1.45 6.58
C TRP A 36 -7.71 1.13 5.63
N HIS A 37 -7.98 0.55 4.46
CA HIS A 37 -6.95 0.22 3.49
C HIS A 37 -6.17 1.45 3.04
N LEU A 38 -6.87 2.54 2.68
CA LEU A 38 -6.23 3.78 2.26
C LEU A 38 -5.36 4.37 3.37
N LYS A 39 -5.86 4.40 4.61
CA LYS A 39 -5.10 4.88 5.76
C LYS A 39 -3.85 4.03 6.00
N THR A 40 -4.00 2.70 6.01
CA THR A 40 -2.90 1.76 6.26
C THR A 40 -1.84 1.88 5.16
N LEU A 41 -2.24 1.87 3.88
CA LEU A 41 -1.31 2.02 2.76
C LEU A 41 -0.61 3.37 2.79
N SER A 42 -1.34 4.45 3.08
CA SER A 42 -0.75 5.79 3.21
C SER A 42 0.37 5.81 4.25
N TRP A 43 0.14 5.27 5.45
CA TRP A 43 1.17 5.18 6.49
C TRP A 43 2.38 4.36 6.05
N ILE A 44 2.16 3.17 5.43
CA ILE A 44 3.25 2.33 4.95
C ILE A 44 4.14 3.10 3.95
N TYR A 45 3.53 3.70 2.93
CA TYR A 45 4.28 4.43 1.91
C TYR A 45 4.97 5.68 2.49
N LEU A 46 4.30 6.44 3.35
CA LEU A 46 4.93 7.59 4.01
C LEU A 46 6.14 7.18 4.85
N SER A 47 6.04 6.09 5.61
CA SER A 47 7.16 5.56 6.39
C SER A 47 8.32 5.07 5.51
N LEU A 48 8.02 4.37 4.41
CA LEU A 48 9.04 3.91 3.46
C LEU A 48 9.75 5.08 2.78
N ILE A 49 8.99 6.10 2.33
CA ILE A 49 9.54 7.30 1.70
C ILE A 49 10.44 8.05 2.69
N ALA A 50 9.93 8.32 3.89
CA ALA A 50 10.71 9.01 4.93
C ALA A 50 11.98 8.22 5.30
N GLY A 51 11.86 6.90 5.47
CA GLY A 51 12.99 6.02 5.74
C GLY A 51 14.04 6.02 4.63
N PHE A 52 13.61 5.95 3.36
CA PHE A 52 14.51 6.02 2.21
C PHE A 52 15.31 7.32 2.19
N PHE A 53 14.65 8.46 2.35
CA PHE A 53 15.34 9.76 2.34
C PHE A 53 16.25 9.94 3.55
N LEU A 54 15.83 9.49 4.73
CA LEU A 54 16.68 9.53 5.92
C LEU A 54 17.93 8.69 5.74
N VAL A 55 17.79 7.45 5.28
CA VAL A 55 18.93 6.56 5.03
C VAL A 55 19.84 7.13 3.94
N SER A 56 19.29 7.59 2.82
CA SER A 56 20.08 8.20 1.74
C SER A 56 20.84 9.44 2.23
N TYR A 57 20.19 10.28 3.03
CA TYR A 57 20.83 11.45 3.65
C TYR A 57 21.98 11.04 4.57
N LEU A 58 21.78 10.03 5.42
CA LEU A 58 22.82 9.54 6.32
C LEU A 58 23.99 8.93 5.56
N LEU A 59 23.73 8.11 4.53
CA LEU A 59 24.76 7.51 3.70
C LEU A 59 25.60 8.59 3.01
N HIS A 60 24.98 9.65 2.48
CA HIS A 60 25.70 10.78 1.89
C HIS A 60 26.54 11.62 2.86
N LYS A 61 26.38 11.43 4.18
CA LYS A 61 27.19 12.11 5.20
C LYS A 61 28.37 11.27 5.68
N LEU A 62 28.41 9.99 5.35
CA LEU A 62 29.49 9.11 5.77
C LEU A 62 30.75 9.36 4.93
N PRO A 63 31.95 9.16 5.50
CA PRO A 63 33.17 9.21 4.71
C PRO A 63 33.26 8.01 3.75
N PRO A 64 34.00 8.15 2.63
CA PRO A 64 34.36 7.01 1.78
C PRO A 64 35.01 5.90 2.63
N PRO A 65 34.69 4.60 2.40
CA PRO A 65 33.96 4.04 1.27
C PRO A 65 32.45 3.82 1.51
N TYR A 66 31.90 4.28 2.63
CA TYR A 66 30.51 4.04 3.03
C TYR A 66 29.52 5.08 2.48
N ASP A 67 30.04 6.17 1.90
CA ASP A 67 29.25 7.13 1.14
C ASP A 67 28.58 6.46 -0.07
N GLN A 68 27.34 6.85 -0.35
CA GLN A 68 26.61 6.41 -1.52
C GLN A 68 27.28 6.97 -2.79
N ARG A 69 27.90 6.08 -3.57
CA ARG A 69 28.63 6.45 -4.79
C ARG A 69 27.71 7.02 -5.87
N GLU A 70 28.04 8.20 -6.37
CA GLU A 70 27.47 8.72 -7.61
C GLU A 70 28.05 7.98 -8.82
N ILE A 71 27.16 7.47 -9.69
CA ILE A 71 27.58 6.79 -10.92
C ILE A 71 27.97 7.87 -11.95
N PRO A 72 29.21 7.86 -12.46
CA PRO A 72 29.63 8.79 -13.49
C PRO A 72 28.73 8.70 -14.74
N LYS A 73 28.41 9.85 -15.34
CA LYS A 73 27.50 9.91 -16.49
C LYS A 73 28.10 9.23 -17.72
N GLU A 74 29.42 9.20 -17.81
CA GLU A 74 30.21 8.52 -18.84
C GLU A 74 29.98 7.00 -18.81
N MET A 75 29.74 6.44 -17.61
CA MET A 75 29.49 5.00 -17.44
C MET A 75 28.01 4.63 -17.67
N THR A 76 27.09 5.58 -17.61
CA THR A 76 25.63 5.35 -17.76
C THR A 76 24.96 6.28 -18.78
N PRO A 77 25.45 6.34 -20.03
CA PRO A 77 24.89 7.22 -21.05
C PRO A 77 23.42 6.94 -21.38
N TRP A 78 22.94 5.70 -21.19
CA TRP A 78 21.52 5.33 -21.36
C TRP A 78 20.60 5.87 -20.25
N LEU A 79 21.15 6.24 -19.08
CA LEU A 79 20.36 6.72 -17.95
C LEU A 79 20.01 8.21 -18.09
N ASN A 80 20.83 8.99 -18.81
CA ASN A 80 20.62 10.41 -19.07
C ASN A 80 20.97 10.78 -20.53
N PRO A 81 20.21 10.31 -21.53
CA PRO A 81 20.59 10.42 -22.94
C PRO A 81 20.75 11.87 -23.42
N HIS A 82 20.03 12.83 -22.83
CA HIS A 82 20.09 14.25 -23.20
C HIS A 82 21.24 15.02 -22.54
N LYS A 83 21.99 14.40 -21.62
CA LYS A 83 23.10 15.04 -20.88
C LYS A 83 24.46 14.48 -21.26
N ALA A 84 24.52 13.59 -22.26
CA ALA A 84 25.79 13.10 -22.77
C ALA A 84 26.55 14.25 -23.46
N PRO A 85 27.86 14.40 -23.22
CA PRO A 85 28.65 15.40 -23.92
C PRO A 85 28.63 15.13 -25.43
N PRO A 86 28.63 16.17 -26.29
CA PRO A 86 28.78 15.99 -27.72
C PRO A 86 30.10 15.25 -28.01
N LYS A 87 30.03 14.31 -28.96
CA LYS A 87 31.17 13.49 -29.40
C LYS A 87 32.27 14.32 -30.03
#